data_AF-A0A5K1HEX0-F1
#
_entry.id   AF-A0A5K1HEX0-F1
#
_cell.length_a   1.000
_cell.length_b   1.000
_cell.length_c   1.000
_cell.angle_alpha   90.00
_cell.angle_beta   90.00
_cell.angle_gamma   90.00
#
_symmetry.space_group_name_H-M   'P 1'
#
loop_
_entity.id
_entity.type
_entity.pdbx_description
1 polymer ?
#
loop_
_entity_poly.entity_id
_entity_poly.type
_entity_poly.pdbx_seq_one_letter_code
_entity_poly.pdbx_strand_id
1 'polypeptide(L)'
;DQDHRAGRADSLTEGAQHALRMIISNFSDTTRFVLSCNTSSKIIEPIQSRCIILRFGKLKDNEVELNLKRVIEGEGVKITEQAFRTLLFIADGDMRQLSTISRLATSL
;
A
#
# COMPACT_ATOMS: atom_id res chain seq x y z
N ASP A 1 -1.64 -6.60 15.47
CA ASP A 1 -1.00 -5.72 14.48
C ASP A 1 0.47 -6.08 14.15
N GLN A 2 0.86 -7.37 14.22
CA GLN A 2 2.23 -7.82 13.85
C GLN A 2 2.27 -8.71 12.58
N ASP A 3 1.13 -9.18 12.06
CA ASP A 3 1.09 -10.13 10.94
C ASP A 3 1.34 -9.52 9.54
N HIS A 4 1.26 -8.20 9.37
CA HIS A 4 1.40 -7.57 8.05
C HIS A 4 2.85 -7.46 7.52
N ARG A 5 3.86 -7.96 8.26
CA ARG A 5 5.28 -7.87 7.82
C ARG A 5 5.82 -9.13 7.14
N ALA A 6 5.16 -10.27 7.28
CA ALA A 6 5.67 -11.56 6.81
C ALA A 6 5.48 -11.82 5.30
N GLY A 7 4.72 -10.98 4.59
CA GLY A 7 4.39 -11.19 3.16
C GLY A 7 5.10 -10.27 2.17
N ARG A 8 6.12 -9.49 2.58
CA ARG A 8 6.76 -8.49 1.71
C ARG A 8 8.08 -9.01 1.17
N ALA A 9 8.34 -8.78 -0.12
CA ALA A 9 9.58 -9.27 -0.75
C ALA A 9 10.83 -8.62 -0.15
N ASP A 10 10.73 -7.41 0.41
CA ASP A 10 11.82 -6.67 1.04
C ASP A 10 12.11 -7.07 2.49
N SER A 11 11.33 -7.99 3.07
CA SER A 11 11.66 -8.63 4.36
C SER A 11 12.37 -9.98 4.19
N LEU A 12 12.49 -10.48 2.95
CA LEU A 12 13.23 -11.70 2.66
C LEU A 12 14.73 -11.49 2.79
N THR A 13 15.42 -12.49 3.34
CA THR A 13 16.89 -12.54 3.33
C THR A 13 17.42 -12.60 1.90
N GLU A 14 18.65 -12.16 1.68
CA GLU A 14 19.25 -12.15 0.34
C GLU A 14 19.29 -13.54 -0.30
N GLY A 15 19.59 -14.59 0.48
CA GLY A 15 19.56 -15.98 0.02
C GLY A 15 18.16 -16.44 -0.40
N ALA A 16 17.12 -16.05 0.34
CA ALA A 16 15.73 -16.33 -0.03
C ALA A 16 15.32 -15.57 -1.30
N GLN A 17 15.79 -14.34 -1.49
CA GLN A 17 15.57 -13.61 -2.74
C GLN A 17 16.28 -14.26 -3.94
N HIS A 18 17.49 -14.79 -3.76
CA HIS A 18 18.18 -15.56 -4.81
C HIS A 18 17.40 -16.82 -5.20
N ALA A 19 16.85 -17.55 -4.22
CA ALA A 19 15.96 -18.68 -4.49
C ALA A 19 14.69 -18.25 -5.23
N LEU A 20 14.07 -17.14 -4.80
CA LEU A 20 12.90 -16.58 -5.48
C LEU A 20 13.19 -16.19 -6.93
N ARG A 21 14.36 -15.60 -7.21
CA ARG A 21 14.80 -15.27 -8.57
C ARG A 21 14.87 -16.51 -9.46
N MET A 22 15.33 -17.65 -8.94
CA MET A 22 15.34 -18.90 -9.70
C MET A 22 13.92 -19.36 -10.03
N ILE A 23 13.00 -19.29 -9.07
CA ILE A 23 11.60 -19.67 -9.26
C ILE A 23 10.96 -18.78 -10.34
N ILE A 24 11.14 -17.46 -10.27
CA ILE A 24 10.63 -16.52 -11.27
C ILE A 24 11.17 -16.87 -12.67
N SER A 25 12.45 -17.21 -12.77
CA SER A 25 13.07 -17.55 -14.05
C SER A 25 12.61 -18.89 -14.62
N ASN A 26 12.30 -19.87 -13.76
CA ASN A 26 11.91 -21.22 -14.20
C ASN A 26 10.44 -21.29 -14.63
N PHE A 27 9.60 -20.41 -14.10
CA PHE A 27 8.15 -20.45 -14.30
C PHE A 27 7.59 -19.19 -14.97
N SER A 28 8.44 -18.34 -15.55
CA SER A 28 8.00 -17.08 -16.18
C SER A 28 7.02 -17.28 -17.32
N ASP A 29 7.03 -18.43 -17.99
CA ASP A 29 6.19 -18.70 -19.16
C ASP A 29 4.77 -19.12 -18.78
N THR A 30 4.61 -19.77 -17.63
CA THR A 30 3.34 -20.32 -17.15
C THR A 30 2.71 -19.50 -16.03
N THR A 31 3.52 -18.74 -15.29
CA THR A 31 3.11 -18.04 -14.06
C THR A 31 3.52 -16.57 -14.12
N ARG A 32 2.63 -15.68 -13.66
CA ARG A 32 2.94 -14.26 -13.45
C ARG A 32 3.14 -14.00 -11.96
N PHE A 33 4.28 -13.41 -11.61
CA PHE A 33 4.63 -13.09 -10.23
C PHE A 33 4.35 -11.61 -9.95
N VAL A 34 3.73 -11.33 -8.81
CA VAL A 34 3.54 -9.98 -8.29
C VAL A 34 4.20 -9.90 -6.92
N LEU A 35 5.14 -8.98 -6.77
CA LEU A 35 5.89 -8.78 -5.53
C LEU A 35 5.52 -7.44 -4.92
N SER A 36 5.09 -7.45 -3.65
CA SER A 36 4.87 -6.23 -2.87
C SER A 36 6.10 -5.93 -2.03
N CYS A 37 6.61 -4.70 -2.12
CA CYS A 37 7.71 -4.20 -1.30
C CYS A 37 7.50 -2.71 -1.00
N ASN A 38 8.01 -2.22 0.14
CA ASN A 38 8.05 -0.78 0.41
C ASN A 38 9.28 -0.12 -0.21
N THR A 39 10.40 -0.86 -0.20
CA THR A 39 11.70 -0.30 -0.53
C THR A 39 12.32 -1.14 -1.64
N SER A 40 12.19 -0.68 -2.90
CA SER A 40 12.72 -1.40 -4.06
C SER A 40 14.23 -1.64 -3.96
N SER A 41 14.99 -0.75 -3.30
CA SER A 41 16.44 -0.92 -3.11
C SER A 41 16.84 -2.08 -2.20
N LYS A 42 15.90 -2.66 -1.45
CA LYS A 42 16.12 -3.90 -0.67
C LYS A 42 15.88 -5.17 -1.48
N ILE A 43 15.38 -5.04 -2.71
CA ILE A 43 15.22 -6.15 -3.64
C ILE A 43 16.51 -6.28 -4.45
N ILE A 44 17.05 -7.50 -4.57
CA ILE A 44 18.26 -7.73 -5.34
C ILE A 44 18.09 -7.32 -6.82
N GLU A 45 19.14 -6.77 -7.43
CA GLU A 45 19.14 -6.34 -8.84
C GLU A 45 18.64 -7.43 -9.81
N PRO A 46 18.98 -8.73 -9.64
CA PRO A 46 18.51 -9.77 -10.54
C PRO A 46 16.99 -9.97 -10.60
N ILE A 47 16.25 -9.63 -9.53
CA ILE A 47 14.78 -9.63 -9.56
C ILE A 47 14.29 -8.34 -10.25
N GLN A 48 14.88 -7.19 -9.90
CA GLN A 48 14.49 -5.90 -10.48
C GLN A 48 14.64 -5.87 -12.00
N SER A 49 15.71 -6.44 -12.56
CA SER A 49 15.94 -6.50 -14.01
C SER A 49 14.93 -7.38 -14.78
N ARG A 50 14.17 -8.23 -14.07
CA ARG A 50 13.16 -9.14 -14.66
C ARG A 50 11.72 -8.66 -14.45
N CYS A 51 11.50 -7.67 -13.59
CA CYS A 51 10.17 -7.23 -13.20
C CYS A 51 9.95 -5.76 -13.59
N ILE A 52 8.71 -5.44 -13.96
CA ILE A 52 8.30 -4.05 -14.09
C ILE A 52 8.13 -3.47 -12.68
N ILE A 53 8.84 -2.38 -12.39
CA ILE A 53 8.75 -1.70 -11.11
C ILE A 53 7.64 -0.66 -11.17
N LEU A 54 6.53 -0.94 -10.50
CA LEU A 54 5.45 0.01 -10.29
C LEU A 54 5.67 0.75 -8.97
N ARG A 55 5.84 2.08 -9.04
CA ARG A 55 6.03 2.93 -7.87
C ARG A 55 4.70 3.58 -7.49
N PHE A 56 4.21 3.24 -6.31
CA PHE A 56 3.05 3.89 -5.72
C PHE A 56 3.52 5.06 -4.86
N GLY A 57 3.23 6.27 -5.31
CA GLY A 57 3.44 7.49 -4.54
C GLY A 57 2.28 7.78 -3.60
N LYS A 58 2.44 8.85 -2.81
CA LYS A 58 1.32 9.44 -2.08
C LYS A 58 0.25 9.91 -3.06
N LEU A 59 -1.01 9.76 -2.67
CA LEU A 59 -2.13 10.30 -3.42
C LEU A 59 -2.14 11.82 -3.33
N LYS A 60 -2.65 12.47 -4.37
CA LYS A 60 -2.89 13.92 -4.34
C LYS A 60 -4.08 14.23 -3.45
N ASP A 61 -4.08 15.40 -2.82
CA ASP A 61 -5.16 15.83 -1.92
C ASP A 61 -6.54 15.70 -2.55
N ASN A 62 -6.70 16.06 -3.83
CA ASN A 62 -7.97 15.92 -4.57
C ASN A 62 -8.42 14.46 -4.70
N GLU A 63 -7.48 13.52 -4.85
CA GLU A 63 -7.78 12.09 -4.92
C GLU A 63 -8.17 11.54 -3.54
N VAL A 64 -7.46 11.97 -2.49
CA VAL A 64 -7.80 11.64 -1.10
C VAL A 64 -9.20 12.17 -0.76
N GLU A 65 -9.51 13.40 -1.15
CA GLU A 65 -10.81 14.05 -0.94
C GLU A 65 -11.95 13.24 -1.57
N LEU A 66 -11.79 12.85 -2.83
CA LEU A 66 -12.78 12.06 -3.56
C LEU A 66 -13.01 10.70 -2.89
N ASN A 67 -11.94 10.02 -2.48
CA ASN A 67 -12.06 8.73 -1.81
C ASN A 67 -12.65 8.86 -0.41
N LEU A 68 -12.32 9.92 0.34
CA LEU A 68 -12.86 10.21 1.66
C LEU A 68 -14.38 10.42 1.59
N LYS A 69 -14.84 11.24 0.65
CA LYS A 69 -16.27 11.45 0.39
C LYS A 69 -16.99 10.14 0.12
N ARG A 70 -16.42 9.29 -0.74
CA ARG A 70 -16.97 7.95 -1.04
C ARG A 70 -17.09 7.07 0.21
N VAL A 71 -16.09 7.10 1.10
CA VAL A 71 -16.12 6.32 2.35
C VAL A 71 -17.20 6.85 3.29
N ILE A 72 -17.28 8.17 3.49
CA ILE A 72 -18.28 8.80 4.37
C ILE A 72 -19.70 8.52 3.89
N GLU A 73 -19.94 8.66 2.59
CA GLU A 73 -21.23 8.34 1.96
C GLU A 73 -21.58 6.85 2.12
N GLY A 74 -20.59 5.96 1.93
CA GLY A 74 -20.77 4.52 2.09
C GLY A 74 -21.02 4.07 3.53
N GLU A 75 -20.42 4.74 4.52
CA GLU A 75 -20.62 4.47 5.94
C GLU A 75 -21.85 5.23 6.51
N GLY A 76 -22.42 6.18 5.76
CA GLY A 76 -23.59 6.97 6.19
C GLY A 76 -23.30 7.93 7.34
N VAL A 77 -22.04 8.32 7.53
CA VAL A 77 -21.60 9.11 8.68
C VAL A 77 -21.77 10.60 8.39
N LYS A 78 -22.26 11.36 9.38
CA LYS A 78 -22.30 12.82 9.29
C LYS A 78 -21.05 13.39 9.93
N ILE A 79 -20.18 13.99 9.12
CA ILE A 79 -18.99 14.69 9.60
C ILE A 79 -19.15 16.19 9.43
N THR A 80 -18.47 16.96 10.28
CA THR A 80 -18.39 18.41 10.08
C THR A 80 -17.31 18.76 9.05
N GLU A 81 -17.46 19.90 8.38
CA GLU A 81 -16.46 20.41 7.42
C GLU A 81 -15.08 20.56 8.06
N GLN A 82 -15.03 20.95 9.34
CA GLN A 82 -13.77 21.04 10.08
C GLN A 82 -13.12 19.66 10.26
N ALA A 83 -13.90 18.64 10.64
CA ALA A 83 -13.41 17.28 10.77
C ALA A 83 -12.92 16.74 9.42
N PHE A 84 -13.63 17.01 8.33
CA PHE A 84 -13.22 16.61 6.98
C PHE A 84 -11.85 17.17 6.61
N ARG A 85 -11.63 18.47 6.83
CA ARG A 85 -10.34 19.13 6.55
C ARG A 85 -9.22 18.59 7.43
N THR A 86 -9.50 18.35 8.70
CA THR A 86 -8.54 17.73 9.62
C THR A 86 -8.18 16.31 9.19
N LEU A 87 -9.15 15.51 8.76
CA LEU A 87 -8.93 14.17 8.22
C LEU A 87 -8.05 14.20 6.96
N LEU A 88 -8.35 15.12 6.04
CA LEU A 88 -7.56 15.29 4.82
C LEU A 88 -6.10 15.67 5.14
N PHE A 89 -5.91 16.58 6.09
CA PHE A 89 -4.60 17.02 6.55
C PHE A 89 -3.82 15.89 7.25
N ILE A 90 -4.45 15.13 8.14
CA ILE A 90 -3.79 14.03 8.84
C ILE A 90 -3.46 12.88 7.88
N ALA A 91 -4.29 12.63 6.87
CA ALA A 91 -4.08 11.55 5.93
C ALA A 91 -2.77 11.70 5.14
N ASP A 92 -2.34 12.92 4.81
CA ASP A 92 -1.05 13.19 4.11
C ASP A 92 -0.80 12.23 2.92
N GLY A 93 -1.86 11.97 2.14
CA GLY A 93 -1.83 11.06 1.00
C GLY A 93 -1.85 9.56 1.31
N ASP A 94 -1.85 9.14 2.58
CA ASP A 94 -1.97 7.75 3.04
C ASP A 94 -3.43 7.41 3.44
N MET A 95 -4.13 6.77 2.50
CA MET A 95 -5.50 6.33 2.70
C MET A 95 -5.68 5.32 3.84
N ARG A 96 -4.64 4.58 4.25
CA ARG A 96 -4.74 3.63 5.36
C ARG A 96 -4.89 4.34 6.70
N GLN A 97 -4.24 5.49 6.84
CA GLN A 97 -4.44 6.33 8.02
C GLN A 97 -5.86 6.86 8.04
N LEU A 98 -6.34 7.34 6.89
CA LEU A 98 -7.66 7.91 6.74
C LEU A 98 -8.80 6.95 7.14
N SER A 99 -8.78 5.70 6.67
CA SER A 99 -9.81 4.71 7.01
C SER A 99 -9.85 4.39 8.50
N THR A 100 -8.69 4.42 9.16
CA THR A 100 -8.59 4.18 10.60
C THR A 100 -9.16 5.36 11.39
N ILE A 101 -8.86 6.59 10.97
CA ILE A 101 -9.32 7.80 11.66
C ILE A 101 -10.82 8.03 11.43
N SER A 102 -11.36 7.76 10.23
CA SER A 102 -12.81 7.83 9.95
C SER A 102 -13.61 6.92 10.89
N ARG A 103 -13.13 5.68 11.10
CA ARG A 103 -13.78 4.72 11.99
C ARG A 103 -13.72 5.16 13.46
N LEU A 104 -12.62 5.76 13.91
CA LEU A 104 -12.52 6.32 15.26
C LEU A 104 -13.47 7.52 15.45
N ALA A 105 -13.58 8.39 14.45
CA ALA A 105 -14.48 9.54 14.49
C ALA A 105 -15.97 9.14 14.47
N THR A 106 -16.30 7.96 13.95
CA THR A 106 -17.67 7.41 13.93
C THR A 106 -18.06 6.74 15.24
N SER A 107 -17.07 6.27 16.02
CA SER A 107 -17.28 5.56 17.28
C SER A 107 -17.36 6.48 18.51
N LEU A 108 -17.22 7.79 18.30
CA LEU A 108 -17.37 8.88 19.28
C LEU A 108 -18.68 9.62 19.03
#